data_AF-A0A239STB1-F1
#
_entry.id   AF-A0A239STB1-F1
#
_cell.length_a   1.000
_cell.length_b   1.000
_cell.length_c   1.000
_cell.angle_alpha   90.00
_cell.angle_beta   90.00
_cell.angle_gamma   90.00
#
_symmetry.space_group_name_H-M   'P 1'
#
loop_
_entity.id
_entity.type
_entity.pdbx_description
1 polymer ?
#
loop_
_entity_poly.entity_id
_entity_poly.type
_entity_poly.pdbx_seq_one_letter_code
_entity_poly.pdbx_strand_id
1 'polypeptide(L)'
;MHITYLQNGNSGVALKEIMERVGHVNVETTVIYTHKTMDSQAESITALDNFVKDNSFDFKELKVWKCKYSPAIYSEVIKHEESKSIHFDLNEFRDLIGIHQNYSPRHIAGNIIPKIKTDVGKYIDSFNIVTLKESGHK
;
A
#
# COMPACT_ATOMS: atom_id res chain seq x y z
N MET A 1 25.99 -11.58 -10.08
CA MET A 1 24.94 -10.57 -10.32
C MET A 1 23.81 -11.29 -11.06
N HIS A 2 22.70 -11.57 -10.38
CA HIS A 2 21.53 -12.21 -10.99
C HIS A 2 20.47 -11.15 -11.25
N ILE A 3 20.13 -10.94 -12.53
CA ILE A 3 19.06 -10.04 -12.95
C ILE A 3 17.93 -10.93 -13.44
N THR A 4 16.85 -11.03 -12.67
CA THR A 4 15.62 -11.72 -13.07
C THR A 4 14.59 -10.67 -13.46
N TYR A 5 14.06 -10.78 -14.68
CA TYR A 5 13.00 -9.90 -15.18
C TYR A 5 11.75 -10.75 -15.47
N LEU A 6 10.63 -10.40 -14.82
CA LEU A 6 9.32 -10.98 -15.08
C LEU A 6 8.61 -10.07 -16.09
N GLN A 7 8.38 -10.57 -17.31
CA GLN A 7 7.60 -9.85 -18.32
C GLN A 7 6.30 -10.59 -18.61
N ASN A 8 5.19 -9.86 -18.47
CA ASN A 8 3.88 -10.33 -18.88
C ASN A 8 3.83 -10.38 -20.42
N GLY A 9 3.28 -11.45 -21.00
CA GLY A 9 3.52 -11.93 -22.37
C GLY A 9 3.04 -11.06 -23.55
N ASN A 10 2.99 -9.74 -23.42
CA ASN A 10 2.53 -8.82 -24.47
C ASN A 10 3.45 -7.60 -24.69
N SER A 11 4.69 -7.68 -24.26
CA SER A 11 5.71 -6.71 -24.65
C SER A 11 6.14 -6.99 -26.09
N GLY A 12 5.88 -6.05 -27.00
CA GLY A 12 6.27 -6.12 -28.42
C GLY A 12 7.79 -6.11 -28.69
N VAL A 13 8.60 -6.56 -27.73
CA VAL A 13 10.04 -6.75 -27.86
C VAL A 13 10.27 -8.17 -28.38
N ALA A 14 10.91 -8.29 -29.53
CA ALA A 14 11.15 -9.60 -30.14
C ALA A 14 12.11 -10.41 -29.26
N LEU A 15 11.78 -11.69 -29.01
CA LEU A 15 12.57 -12.61 -28.17
C LEU A 15 14.07 -12.63 -28.56
N LYS A 16 14.37 -12.45 -29.85
CA LYS A 16 15.73 -12.38 -30.39
C LYS A 16 16.55 -11.23 -29.79
N GLU A 17 15.94 -10.08 -29.57
CA GLU A 17 16.60 -8.89 -29.02
C GLU A 17 16.95 -9.09 -27.52
N ILE A 18 16.15 -9.89 -26.82
CA ILE A 18 16.40 -10.29 -25.44
C ILE A 18 17.56 -11.30 -25.38
N MET A 19 17.55 -12.30 -26.27
CA MET A 19 18.62 -13.31 -26.37
C MET A 19 19.99 -12.71 -26.71
N GLU A 20 20.03 -11.66 -27.55
CA GLU A 20 21.27 -10.94 -27.88
C GLU A 20 21.83 -10.14 -26.68
N ARG A 21 20.97 -9.63 -25.79
CA ARG A 21 21.40 -8.85 -24.62
C ARG A 21 21.83 -9.71 -23.42
N VAL A 22 21.25 -10.90 -23.27
CA VAL A 22 21.46 -11.76 -22.09
C VAL A 22 22.44 -12.91 -22.37
N GLY A 23 22.80 -13.15 -23.64
CA GLY A 23 23.61 -14.30 -24.05
C GLY A 23 22.74 -15.51 -24.39
N HIS A 24 23.32 -16.53 -25.04
CA HIS A 24 22.59 -17.64 -25.68
C HIS A 24 21.77 -18.46 -24.67
N VAL A 25 20.53 -18.04 -24.43
CA VAL A 25 19.57 -18.76 -23.60
C VAL A 25 18.76 -19.68 -24.51
N ASN A 26 19.01 -20.97 -24.43
CA ASN A 26 18.32 -21.97 -25.23
C ASN A 26 16.84 -22.02 -24.79
N VAL A 27 15.93 -21.71 -25.74
CA VAL A 27 14.51 -21.44 -25.46
C VAL A 27 13.79 -22.70 -24.96
N GLU A 28 14.16 -23.89 -25.46
CA GLU A 28 13.58 -25.15 -25.01
C GLU A 28 13.88 -25.42 -23.53
N THR A 29 15.12 -25.25 -23.08
CA THR A 29 15.51 -25.52 -21.69
C THR A 29 14.99 -24.47 -20.72
N THR A 30 14.80 -23.23 -21.17
CA THR A 30 14.34 -22.13 -20.31
C THR A 30 12.82 -22.14 -20.13
N VAL A 31 12.08 -22.60 -21.14
CA VAL A 31 10.60 -22.70 -21.09
C VAL A 31 10.15 -24.01 -20.45
N ILE A 32 10.99 -25.06 -20.43
CA ILE A 32 10.68 -26.33 -19.75
C ILE A 32 10.79 -26.20 -18.23
N TYR A 33 11.65 -25.31 -17.72
CA TYR A 33 12.06 -25.39 -16.31
C TYR A 33 11.17 -24.68 -15.28
N THR A 34 10.16 -23.91 -15.69
CA THR A 34 9.43 -23.10 -14.69
C THR A 34 7.99 -22.87 -15.13
N HIS A 35 7.06 -23.56 -14.43
CA HIS A 35 5.64 -23.19 -14.27
C HIS A 35 4.60 -23.67 -15.31
N LYS A 36 4.85 -24.72 -16.09
CA LYS A 36 3.82 -25.25 -17.02
C LYS A 36 2.74 -26.13 -16.37
N THR A 37 3.01 -26.74 -15.21
CA THR A 37 2.03 -27.58 -14.49
C THR A 37 1.54 -26.84 -13.25
N MET A 38 0.25 -26.96 -12.92
CA MET A 38 -0.33 -26.34 -11.72
C MET A 38 0.43 -26.73 -10.45
N ASP A 39 0.93 -27.97 -10.38
CA ASP A 39 1.71 -28.48 -9.25
C ASP A 39 3.02 -27.70 -9.06
N SER A 40 3.74 -27.41 -10.17
CA SER A 40 4.99 -26.63 -10.13
C SER A 40 4.77 -25.16 -9.72
N GLN A 41 3.58 -24.61 -9.99
CA GLN A 41 3.20 -23.28 -9.54
C GLN A 41 2.90 -23.27 -8.03
N ALA A 42 2.20 -24.29 -7.53
CA ALA A 42 1.92 -24.44 -6.10
C ALA A 42 3.20 -24.62 -5.27
N GLU A 43 4.16 -25.40 -5.77
CA GLU A 43 5.49 -25.56 -5.15
C GLU A 43 6.27 -24.24 -5.14
N SER A 44 6.19 -23.45 -6.22
CA SER A 44 6.84 -22.14 -6.29
C SER A 44 6.24 -21.15 -5.29
N ILE A 45 4.91 -21.13 -5.14
CA ILE A 45 4.21 -20.32 -4.13
C ILE A 45 4.62 -20.76 -2.72
N THR A 46 4.69 -22.07 -2.47
CA THR A 46 5.11 -22.61 -1.17
C THR A 46 6.55 -22.23 -0.83
N ALA A 47 7.46 -22.28 -1.80
CA ALA A 47 8.85 -21.88 -1.61
C ALA A 47 8.97 -20.37 -1.32
N LEU A 48 8.18 -19.53 -2.00
CA LEU A 48 8.07 -18.11 -1.72
C LEU A 48 7.52 -17.84 -0.31
N ASP A 49 6.43 -18.51 0.09
CA ASP A 49 5.85 -18.36 1.43
C ASP A 49 6.81 -18.78 2.54
N ASN A 50 7.58 -19.86 2.33
CA ASN A 50 8.61 -20.29 3.27
C ASN A 50 9.75 -19.27 3.35
N PHE A 51 10.21 -18.76 2.21
CA PHE A 51 11.22 -17.70 2.19
C PHE A 51 10.76 -16.44 2.94
N VAL A 52 9.49 -16.06 2.79
CA VAL A 52 8.89 -14.94 3.51
C VAL A 52 8.89 -15.18 5.01
N LYS A 53 8.45 -16.37 5.45
CA LYS A 53 8.44 -16.75 6.86
C LYS A 53 9.84 -16.77 7.46
N ASP A 54 10.79 -17.41 6.76
CA ASP A 54 12.17 -17.58 7.23
C ASP A 54 12.92 -16.26 7.36
N ASN A 55 12.59 -15.27 6.52
CA ASN A 55 13.23 -13.96 6.50
C ASN A 55 12.38 -12.86 7.18
N SER A 56 11.24 -13.21 7.77
CA SER A 56 10.31 -12.24 8.40
C SER A 56 9.91 -11.09 7.47
N PHE A 57 9.77 -11.36 6.18
CA PHE A 57 9.25 -10.38 5.24
C PHE A 57 7.74 -10.18 5.49
N ASP A 58 7.30 -8.94 5.57
CA ASP A 58 5.89 -8.59 5.70
C ASP A 58 5.45 -7.87 4.42
N PHE A 59 4.84 -8.64 3.51
CA PHE A 59 4.33 -8.11 2.26
C PHE A 59 3.01 -7.37 2.51
N LYS A 60 3.12 -6.08 2.85
CA LYS A 60 1.97 -5.17 2.88
C LYS A 60 1.77 -4.55 1.52
N GLU A 61 0.50 -4.44 1.14
CA GLU A 61 0.11 -3.66 -0.04
C GLU A 61 0.67 -2.23 0.07
N LEU A 62 1.43 -1.82 -0.95
CA LEU A 62 2.05 -0.51 -0.96
C LEU A 62 0.99 0.57 -1.17
N LYS A 63 0.64 1.25 -0.07
CA LYS A 63 -0.26 2.40 -0.11
C LYS A 63 0.51 3.69 -0.40
N VAL A 64 0.05 4.42 -1.42
CA VAL A 64 0.67 5.66 -1.88
C VAL A 64 -0.16 6.84 -1.38
N TRP A 65 0.45 7.63 -0.50
CA TRP A 65 -0.19 8.75 0.18
C TRP A 65 0.22 10.07 -0.46
N LYS A 66 -0.75 10.91 -0.82
CA LYS A 66 -0.50 12.30 -1.22
C LYS A 66 -0.31 13.22 -0.02
N CYS A 67 -0.97 12.89 1.10
CA CYS A 67 -0.93 13.70 2.31
C CYS A 67 -0.10 13.00 3.38
N LYS A 68 0.85 13.73 3.97
CA LYS A 68 1.77 13.19 4.99
C LYS A 68 1.08 12.69 6.26
N TYR A 69 -0.16 13.13 6.50
CA TYR A 69 -0.95 12.76 7.68
C TYR A 69 -1.86 11.55 7.46
N SER A 70 -2.11 11.17 6.20
CA SER A 70 -2.99 10.04 5.87
C SER A 70 -2.55 8.70 6.47
N PRO A 71 -1.24 8.35 6.50
CA PRO A 71 -0.81 7.06 7.04
C PRO A 71 -1.21 6.88 8.51
N ALA A 72 -1.03 7.91 9.34
CA ALA A 72 -1.35 7.85 10.77
C ALA A 72 -2.85 7.62 11.00
N ILE A 73 -3.70 8.35 10.28
CA ILE A 73 -5.16 8.16 10.35
C ILE A 73 -5.55 6.77 9.85
N TYR A 74 -4.97 6.33 8.73
CA TYR A 74 -5.27 5.01 8.17
C TYR A 74 -4.93 3.88 9.13
N SER A 75 -3.74 3.92 9.74
CA SER A 75 -3.33 2.95 10.75
C SER A 75 -4.29 2.92 11.93
N GLU A 76 -4.77 4.09 12.38
CA GLU A 76 -5.68 4.17 13.52
C GLU A 76 -7.08 3.65 13.21
N VAL A 77 -7.55 3.86 11.97
CA VAL A 77 -8.82 3.31 11.49
C VAL A 77 -8.77 1.79 11.37
N ILE A 78 -7.67 1.21 10.85
CA ILE A 78 -7.54 -0.26 10.78
C ILE A 78 -7.51 -0.88 12.18
N LYS A 79 -6.80 -0.28 13.13
CA LYS A 79 -6.78 -0.79 14.51
C LYS A 79 -8.17 -0.89 15.13
N HIS A 80 -9.08 -0.02 14.70
CA HIS A 80 -10.44 0.08 15.19
C HIS A 80 -11.46 -0.31 14.11
N GLU A 81 -11.14 -1.25 13.23
CA GLU A 81 -12.04 -1.68 12.14
C GLU A 81 -13.39 -2.19 12.67
N GLU A 82 -13.42 -2.81 13.85
CA GLU A 82 -14.64 -3.25 14.52
C GLU A 82 -15.50 -2.09 15.05
N SER A 83 -14.90 -0.92 15.25
CA SER A 83 -15.58 0.28 15.74
C SER A 83 -16.20 1.05 14.59
N LYS A 84 -17.53 1.20 14.60
CA LYS A 84 -18.26 1.98 13.58
C LYS A 84 -17.83 3.45 13.49
N SER A 85 -17.27 4.00 14.55
CA SER A 85 -16.79 5.37 14.62
C SER A 85 -15.70 5.53 15.68
N ILE A 86 -14.73 6.40 15.41
CA ILE A 86 -13.68 6.79 16.33
C ILE A 86 -13.83 8.29 16.59
N HIS A 87 -13.80 8.66 17.86
CA HIS A 87 -13.85 10.07 18.28
C HIS A 87 -12.48 10.50 18.78
N PHE A 88 -12.06 11.67 18.33
CA PHE A 88 -10.83 12.31 18.80
C PHE A 88 -11.17 13.72 19.25
N ASP A 89 -10.63 14.10 20.40
CA ASP A 89 -10.53 15.49 20.77
C ASP A 89 -9.51 16.20 19.88
N LEU A 90 -9.56 17.54 19.85
CA LEU A 90 -8.67 18.34 19.00
C LEU A 90 -7.18 18.08 19.31
N ASN A 91 -6.83 17.91 20.57
CA ASN A 91 -5.45 17.66 21.00
C ASN A 91 -5.01 16.24 20.65
N GLU A 92 -5.86 15.24 20.87
CA GLU A 92 -5.60 13.85 20.49
C GLU A 92 -5.41 13.71 18.98
N PHE A 93 -6.25 14.39 18.19
CA PHE A 93 -6.10 14.42 16.74
C PHE A 93 -4.77 15.03 16.32
N ARG A 94 -4.32 16.11 16.99
CA ARG A 94 -3.04 16.75 16.71
C ARG A 94 -1.86 15.85 17.02
N ASP A 95 -1.91 15.15 18.15
CA ASP A 95 -0.87 14.20 18.56
C ASP A 95 -0.82 13.01 17.59
N LEU A 96 -1.99 12.49 17.19
CA LEU A 96 -2.10 11.39 16.22
C LEU A 96 -1.42 11.71 14.89
N ILE A 97 -1.61 12.92 14.36
CA ILE A 97 -1.02 13.32 13.07
C ILE A 97 0.33 14.04 13.23
N GLY A 98 0.84 14.18 14.45
CA GLY A 98 2.14 14.79 14.74
C GLY A 98 2.24 16.28 14.39
N ILE A 99 1.18 17.06 14.64
CA ILE A 99 1.21 18.52 14.45
C ILE A 99 1.27 19.26 15.79
N HIS A 100 1.81 20.49 15.76
CA HIS A 100 1.95 21.31 16.95
C HIS A 100 0.59 21.68 17.57
N GLN A 101 0.53 21.72 18.91
CA GLN A 101 -0.70 22.00 19.65
C GLN A 101 -1.32 23.38 19.37
N ASN A 102 -0.50 24.34 18.95
CA ASN A 102 -0.99 25.68 18.56
C ASN A 102 -1.48 25.75 17.10
N TYR A 103 -1.48 24.64 16.35
CA TYR A 103 -1.89 24.66 14.95
C TYR A 103 -3.39 24.94 14.84
N SER A 104 -3.75 25.93 14.03
CA SER A 104 -5.10 26.48 13.97
C SER A 104 -6.14 25.42 13.52
N PRO A 105 -7.23 25.22 14.28
CA PRO A 105 -8.28 24.26 13.93
C PRO A 105 -8.92 24.52 12.57
N ARG A 106 -9.04 25.81 12.19
CA ARG A 106 -9.54 26.22 10.86
C ARG A 106 -8.64 25.70 9.73
N HIS A 107 -7.33 25.73 9.92
CA HIS A 107 -6.38 25.20 8.92
C HIS A 107 -6.41 23.67 8.86
N ILE A 108 -6.64 23.00 9.99
CA ILE A 108 -6.86 21.54 10.01
C ILE A 108 -8.09 21.19 9.18
N ALA A 109 -9.22 21.82 9.49
CA ALA A 109 -10.49 21.56 8.81
C ALA A 109 -10.47 21.93 7.32
N GLY A 110 -9.83 23.05 6.95
CA GLY A 110 -9.80 23.53 5.57
C GLY A 110 -8.78 22.85 4.67
N ASN A 111 -7.60 22.50 5.20
CA ASN A 111 -6.48 22.06 4.36
C ASN A 111 -6.05 20.61 4.58
N ILE A 112 -6.20 20.10 5.81
CA ILE A 112 -5.70 18.78 6.20
C ILE A 112 -6.78 17.73 6.01
N ILE A 113 -7.96 17.93 6.62
CA ILE A 113 -9.06 16.96 6.61
C ILE A 113 -9.51 16.58 5.19
N PRO A 114 -9.72 17.52 4.25
CA PRO A 114 -10.15 17.17 2.90
C PRO A 114 -9.14 16.29 2.18
N LYS A 115 -7.84 16.57 2.37
CA LYS A 115 -6.76 15.77 1.77
C LYS A 115 -6.72 14.37 2.36
N ILE A 116 -6.84 14.23 3.67
CA ILE A 116 -6.90 12.92 4.35
C ILE A 116 -8.12 12.13 3.85
N LYS A 117 -9.30 12.76 3.77
CA LYS A 117 -10.53 12.11 3.30
C LYS A 117 -10.37 11.55 1.87
N THR A 118 -9.80 12.34 0.96
CA THR A 118 -9.56 11.87 -0.42
C THR A 118 -8.52 10.76 -0.49
N ASP A 119 -7.49 10.79 0.36
CA ASP A 119 -6.38 9.86 0.29
C ASP A 119 -6.72 8.52 0.96
N VAL A 120 -7.28 8.56 2.16
CA VAL A 120 -7.74 7.39 2.92
C VAL A 120 -8.95 6.74 2.26
N GLY A 121 -9.87 7.55 1.72
CA GLY A 121 -11.07 7.05 1.02
C GLY A 121 -10.78 6.25 -0.25
N LYS A 122 -9.53 6.20 -0.74
CA LYS A 122 -9.12 5.27 -1.81
C LYS A 122 -9.03 3.82 -1.34
N TYR A 123 -8.80 3.62 -0.05
CA TYR A 123 -8.49 2.33 0.55
C TYR A 123 -9.56 1.85 1.52
N ILE A 124 -10.47 2.73 1.93
CA ILE A 124 -11.57 2.43 2.86
C ILE A 124 -12.86 2.96 2.26
N ASP A 125 -13.76 2.03 1.94
CA ASP A 125 -15.09 2.37 1.45
C ASP A 125 -15.91 3.08 2.52
N SER A 126 -16.70 4.08 2.11
CA SER A 126 -17.52 4.91 3.00
C SER A 126 -16.75 5.69 4.09
N PHE A 127 -15.43 5.85 3.94
CA PHE A 127 -14.65 6.66 4.90
C PHE A 127 -15.09 8.13 4.91
N ASN A 128 -15.39 8.64 6.11
CA ASN A 128 -15.76 10.03 6.30
C ASN A 128 -15.20 10.57 7.62
N ILE A 129 -14.90 11.87 7.62
CA ILE A 129 -14.46 12.61 8.81
C ILE A 129 -15.49 13.70 9.05
N VAL A 130 -16.11 13.69 10.22
CA VAL A 130 -17.06 14.73 10.65
C VAL A 130 -16.35 15.63 11.65
N THR A 131 -16.37 16.95 11.38
CA THR A 131 -15.87 17.94 12.34
C THR A 131 -17.05 18.51 13.11
N LEU A 132 -17.09 18.25 14.41
CA LEU A 132 -18.06 18.88 15.30
C LEU A 132 -17.45 20.21 15.78
N LYS A 133 -18.20 21.30 15.59
CA LYS A 133 -17.88 22.57 16.25
C LYS A 133 -18.72 22.61 17.50
N GLU A 134 -18.11 22.86 18.64
CA GLU A 134 -18.87 23.37 19.78
C GLU A 134 -19.52 24.68 19.33
N SER A 135 -20.83 24.64 19.15
CA SER A 135 -21.63 25.84 18.96
C SER A 135 -21.45 26.67 20.22
N GLY A 136 -20.59 27.68 20.16
CA GLY A 136 -20.49 28.68 21.20
C GLY A 136 -21.87 29.24 21.47
N HIS A 137 -22.36 29.01 22.69
CA HIS A 137 -23.45 29.77 23.26
C HIS A 137 -23.16 31.26 23.02
N LYS A 138 -24.00 31.91 22.23
CA LYS A 138 -24.24 33.34 22.26
C LYS A 138 -25.71 33.56 22.56
#